data_AF-A0A2V9LKZ9-F1
#
_entry.id   AF-A0A2V9LKZ9-F1
#
_cell.length_a   1.000
_cell.length_b   1.000
_cell.length_c   1.000
_cell.angle_alpha   90.00
_cell.angle_beta   90.00
_cell.angle_gamma   90.00
#
_symmetry.space_group_name_H-M   'P 1'
#
loop_
_entity.id
_entity.type
_entity.pdbx_description
1 polymer ?
#
loop_
_entity_poly.entity_id
_entity_poly.type
_entity_poly.pdbx_seq_one_letter_code
_entity_poly.pdbx_strand_id
1 'polypeptide(L)' 'EDLRYIWSFEIQIIGSNSFYDDNLQALMDFIQQGKMKPVIDSTLPLDRAIDGLRMIENREVFGKVVVTP' A
#
# COMPACT_ATOMS: atom_id res chain seq x y z
N GLU A 1 -10.32 -22.35 6.64
CA GLU A 1 -9.54 -22.18 7.87
C GLU A 1 -10.19 -22.88 9.04
N ASP A 2 -9.38 -23.62 9.80
CA ASP A 2 -9.84 -24.39 10.94
C ASP A 2 -9.70 -23.57 12.22
N LEU A 3 -10.84 -23.17 12.81
CA LEU A 3 -10.90 -22.30 13.99
C LEU A 3 -10.18 -22.90 15.22
N ARG A 4 -9.93 -24.22 15.23
CA ARG A 4 -9.18 -24.87 16.30
C ARG A 4 -7.77 -24.34 16.42
N TYR A 5 -7.13 -23.89 15.33
CA TYR A 5 -5.79 -23.29 15.40
C TYR A 5 -5.82 -21.90 16.02
N ILE A 6 -6.81 -21.09 15.65
CA ILE A 6 -6.99 -19.75 16.21
C ILE A 6 -7.20 -19.86 17.73
N TRP A 7 -8.04 -20.79 18.17
CA TRP A 7 -8.28 -21.01 19.59
C TRP A 7 -7.10 -21.67 20.32
N SER A 8 -6.56 -22.78 19.82
CA SER A 8 -5.51 -23.55 20.52
C SER A 8 -4.21 -22.76 20.70
N PHE A 9 -3.91 -21.87 19.74
CA PHE A 9 -2.71 -21.05 19.76
C PHE A 9 -3.00 -19.57 20.04
N GLU A 10 -4.24 -19.24 20.40
CA GLU A 10 -4.68 -17.88 20.77
C GLU A 10 -4.27 -16.82 19.74
N ILE A 11 -4.40 -17.15 18.45
CA ILE A 11 -4.00 -16.26 17.36
C ILE A 11 -4.95 -15.06 17.31
N GLN A 12 -4.38 -13.84 17.28
CA GLN A 12 -5.15 -12.62 17.06
C GLN A 12 -5.34 -12.36 15.56
N ILE A 13 -6.59 -12.27 15.12
CA ILE A 13 -6.96 -11.82 13.78
C ILE A 13 -7.48 -10.39 13.90
N ILE A 14 -6.74 -9.44 13.34
CA ILE A 14 -7.08 -8.02 13.38
C ILE A 14 -7.45 -7.57 11.98
N GLY A 15 -8.72 -7.22 11.79
CA GLY A 15 -9.15 -6.51 10.59
C GLY A 15 -8.61 -5.08 10.62
N SER A 16 -7.96 -4.64 9.54
CA SER A 16 -7.43 -3.28 9.42
C SER A 16 -7.82 -2.73 8.05
N ASN A 17 -8.38 -1.52 8.04
CA ASN A 17 -8.79 -0.83 6.83
C ASN A 17 -8.32 0.63 6.89
N SER A 18 -7.50 1.03 5.92
CA SER A 18 -6.93 2.37 5.84
C SER A 18 -6.17 2.78 7.12
N PHE A 19 -6.24 4.05 7.49
CA PHE A 19 -5.49 4.69 8.57
C PHE A 19 -6.29 5.86 9.15
N TYR A 20 -5.96 6.25 10.39
CA TYR A 20 -6.42 7.49 11.01
C TYR A 20 -5.45 8.65 10.72
N ASP A 21 -5.85 9.88 11.04
CA ASP A 21 -5.06 11.09 10.77
C ASP A 21 -3.67 11.06 11.43
N ASP A 22 -3.59 10.57 12.67
CA ASP A 22 -2.33 10.42 13.42
C ASP A 22 -1.39 9.39 12.78
N ASN A 23 -1.95 8.30 12.22
CA ASN A 23 -1.18 7.30 11.49
C ASN A 23 -0.60 7.88 10.20
N LEU A 24 -1.36 8.70 9.47
CA LEU A 24 -0.87 9.38 8.28
C LEU A 24 0.24 10.38 8.64
N GLN A 25 0.07 11.16 9.71
CA GLN A 25 1.11 12.08 10.18
C GLN A 25 2.41 11.32 10.51
N ALA A 26 2.31 10.21 11.25
CA ALA A 26 3.47 9.38 11.58
C ALA A 26 4.16 8.81 10.32
N LEU A 27 3.39 8.40 9.31
CA LEU A 27 3.90 7.96 8.02
C LEU A 27 4.70 9.07 7.32
N MET A 28 4.15 10.28 7.28
CA MET A 28 4.80 11.43 6.66
C MET A 28 6.10 11.80 7.39
N ASP A 29 6.12 11.73 8.72
CA ASP A 29 7.32 11.96 9.52
C ASP A 29 8.42 10.93 9.19
N PHE A 30 8.06 9.66 8.97
CA PHE A 30 9.02 8.63 8.56
C PHE A 30 9.61 8.89 7.18
N ILE A 31 8.80 9.39 6.25
CA ILE A 31 9.25 9.78 4.91
C ILE A 31 10.23 10.96 5.02
N GLN A 32 9.87 12.00 5.77
CA GLN A 32 10.70 13.19 5.97
C GLN A 32 12.04 12.86 6.65
N GLN A 33 12.04 11.94 7.62
CA GLN A 33 13.25 11.46 8.29
C GLN A 33 14.09 10.50 7.43
N GLY A 34 13.63 10.13 6.23
CA GLY A 34 14.30 9.17 5.36
C GLY A 34 14.29 7.73 5.87
N LYS A 35 13.51 7.44 6.93
CA LYS A 35 13.34 6.09 7.52
C LYS A 35 12.47 5.20 6.65
N MET A 36 11.63 5.80 5.80
CA MET A 36 10.87 5.11 4.77
C MET A 36 10.98 5.87 3.46
N LYS A 37 11.18 5.14 2.36
CA LYS A 37 11.19 5.67 1.01
C LYS A 37 10.06 5.02 0.21
N PRO A 38 9.08 5.78 -0.30
CA PRO A 38 8.07 5.23 -1.19
C PRO A 38 8.72 4.61 -2.42
N VAL A 39 8.34 3.38 -2.77
CA VAL A 39 8.80 2.73 -3.99
C VAL A 39 7.88 3.16 -5.14
N ILE A 40 8.40 4.03 -6.00
CA ILE A 40 7.73 4.45 -7.24
C ILE A 40 8.26 3.58 -8.35
N ASP A 41 7.37 2.80 -8.96
CA ASP A 41 7.70 1.91 -10.07
C ASP A 41 7.64 2.65 -11.41
N SER A 42 6.54 3.38 -11.61
CA SER A 42 6.21 4.01 -12.88
C SER A 42 5.61 5.40 -12.64
N THR A 43 5.94 6.34 -13.53
CA THR A 43 5.34 7.67 -13.57
C THR A 43 4.79 7.90 -14.98
N LEU A 44 3.49 8.14 -15.09
CA LEU A 44 2.77 8.26 -16.36
C LEU A 44 2.01 9.59 -16.42
N PRO A 45 1.92 10.25 -17.60
CA PRO A 45 1.03 11.39 -17.77
C PRO A 45 -0.45 10.97 -17.69
N LEU A 46 -1.32 11.93 -17.39
CA LEU A 46 -2.76 11.71 -17.19
C LEU A 46 -3.44 11.03 -18.38
N ASP A 47 -3.05 11.37 -19.61
CA ASP A 47 -3.54 10.75 -20.84
C ASP A 47 -3.17 9.27 -20.98
N ARG A 48 -2.24 8.77 -20.15
CA ARG A 48 -1.79 7.38 -20.06
C ARG A 48 -2.20 6.70 -18.74
N ALA A 49 -3.05 7.33 -17.93
CA ALA A 49 -3.46 6.78 -16.63
C ALA A 49 -4.10 5.37 -16.75
N ILE A 50 -4.78 5.09 -17.86
CA ILE A 50 -5.38 3.78 -18.11
C ILE A 50 -4.34 2.66 -18.26
N ASP A 51 -3.15 2.98 -18.77
CA ASP A 51 -2.06 2.02 -18.83
C ASP A 51 -1.55 1.69 -17.43
N GLY A 52 -1.45 2.69 -16.55
CA GLY A 52 -1.10 2.47 -15.14
C GLY A 52 -2.08 1.54 -14.42
N LEU A 53 -3.38 1.70 -14.66
CA LEU A 53 -4.40 0.79 -14.13
C LEU A 53 -4.25 -0.63 -14.67
N ARG A 54 -4.03 -0.79 -15.99
CA ARG A 54 -3.80 -2.10 -16.62
C ARG A 54 -2.57 -2.81 -16.08
N MET A 55 -1.48 -2.07 -15.84
CA MET A 55 -0.26 -2.63 -15.24
C MET A 55 -0.53 -3.16 -13.81
N ILE A 56 -1.33 -2.44 -13.01
CA ILE A 56 -1.73 -2.88 -11.67
C ILE A 56 -2.61 -4.13 -11.75
N GLU A 57 -3.61 -4.13 -12.63
CA GLU A 57 -4.53 -5.27 -12.85
C GLU A 57 -3.76 -6.54 -13.24
N ASN A 58 -2.81 -6.42 -14.15
CA ASN A 58 -1.97 -7.53 -14.61
C ASN A 58 -0.82 -7.89 -13.65
N ARG A 59 -0.71 -7.20 -12.50
CA ARG A 59 0.36 -7.38 -11.50
C ARG A 59 1.77 -7.19 -12.07
N GLU A 60 1.93 -6.22 -12.96
CA GLU A 60 3.20 -5.86 -13.61
C GLU A 60 4.02 -4.81 -12.83
N VAL A 61 3.50 -4.32 -11.70
CA VAL A 61 4.05 -3.22 -10.91
C VAL A 61 4.55 -3.71 -9.55
N PHE A 62 5.71 -3.21 -9.12
CA PHE A 62 6.16 -3.33 -7.73
C PHE A 62 6.18 -1.96 -7.03
N GLY A 63 5.21 -1.70 -6.14
CA GLY A 63 5.10 -0.44 -5.41
C GLY A 63 3.96 0.44 -5.92
N LYS A 64 4.25 1.69 -6.29
CA LYS A 64 3.25 2.69 -6.70
C LYS A 64 3.44 3.16 -8.15
N VAL A 65 2.32 3.37 -8.84
CA VAL A 65 2.25 4.13 -10.10
C VAL A 65 1.83 5.56 -9.76
N VAL A 66 2.57 6.54 -10.24
CA VAL A 66 2.25 7.97 -10.12
C VAL A 66 1.68 8.47 -11.44
N VAL A 67 0.55 9.17 -11.37
CA VAL A 67 -0.03 9.88 -12.51
C VAL A 67 0.30 11.36 -12.38
N THR A 68 1.01 11.91 -13.36
CA THR A 68 1.30 13.36 -13.42
C THR A 68 0.17 14.10 -14.12
N PRO A 69 -0.06 15.39 -13.79
CA PRO A 69 -1.04 16.23 -14.47
C PRO A 69 -0.89 16.23 -16.00
#